data_AF-A0A0N4XHF7-F1
#
_entry.id   AF-A0A0N4XHF7-F1
#
_cell.length_a   1.000
_cell.length_b   1.000
_cell.length_c   1.000
_cell.angle_alpha   90.00
_cell.angle_beta   90.00
_cell.angle_gamma   90.00
#
_symmetry.space_group_name_H-M   'P 1'
#
loop_
_entity.id
_entity.type
_entity.pdbx_description
1 polymer ?
#
loop_
_entity_poly.entity_id
_entity_poly.type
_entity_poly.pdbx_seq_one_letter_code
_entity_poly.pdbx_strand_id
1 'polypeptide(L)'
;MVVFRLLFPLAVFIPCASLSEDRSFLEEKCTRKSASNFCQFVKRAQGLSKEVLDRLNGEMDGKGKRILLKVYSLVTAVVKNTSEARTKLKSAFRVEISALVLVENDCSNLYKKLQNETEKQQGLEETCRFVDGNIKLAMSNIVKALIETERDPKKREAARKAFENFEHGVLTLW
;
A
#
# COMPACT_ATOMS: atom_id res chain seq x y z
N MET A 1 13.90 23.42 0.99
CA MET A 1 12.84 23.15 1.99
C MET A 1 11.50 23.51 1.37
N VAL A 2 10.77 22.51 0.85
CA VAL A 2 9.40 22.72 0.35
C VAL A 2 8.48 21.97 1.31
N VAL A 3 7.71 22.74 2.06
CA VAL A 3 6.72 22.27 3.02
C VAL A 3 5.53 21.71 2.23
N PHE A 4 5.48 20.39 2.02
CA PHE A 4 4.30 19.75 1.45
C PHE A 4 3.24 19.53 2.54
N ARG A 5 2.37 20.53 2.68
CA ARG A 5 1.06 20.40 3.32
C ARG A 5 0.20 19.46 2.47
N LEU A 6 0.20 18.17 2.77
CA LEU A 6 -0.86 17.23 2.36
C LEU A 6 -1.36 16.46 3.58
N LEU A 7 -1.84 17.22 4.57
CA LEU A 7 -2.71 16.69 5.62
C LEU A 7 -4.15 16.94 5.19
N PHE A 8 -4.81 15.87 4.74
CA PHE A 8 -6.24 15.52 4.90
C PHE A 8 -7.32 16.61 4.61
N PRO A 9 -8.39 16.22 3.88
CA PRO A 9 -9.41 15.45 4.57
C PRO A 9 -10.02 14.32 3.71
N LEU A 10 -9.54 13.08 3.92
CA LEU A 10 -10.38 11.89 3.68
C LEU A 10 -11.48 11.72 4.75
N ALA A 11 -11.66 12.70 5.64
CA ALA A 11 -12.70 12.71 6.67
C ALA A 11 -14.12 12.93 6.11
N VAL A 12 -14.29 13.23 4.82
CA VAL A 12 -15.59 13.53 4.20
C VAL A 12 -16.37 12.27 3.77
N PHE A 13 -15.78 11.07 3.87
CA PHE A 13 -16.38 9.84 3.31
C PHE A 13 -17.05 8.87 4.30
N ILE A 14 -17.36 9.29 5.53
CA ILE A 14 -18.03 8.39 6.49
C ILE A 14 -19.36 8.99 6.93
N PRO A 15 -20.47 8.71 6.23
CA PRO A 15 -21.75 8.72 6.90
C PRO A 15 -21.73 7.61 7.97
N CYS A 16 -22.06 7.99 9.20
CA CYS A 16 -22.46 7.07 10.25
C CYS A 16 -23.63 6.22 9.75
N ALA A 17 -23.34 5.05 9.22
CA ALA A 17 -24.30 3.98 9.06
C ALA A 17 -23.66 2.77 9.71
N SER A 18 -24.33 2.25 10.73
CA SER A 18 -24.13 0.91 11.27
C SER A 18 -24.31 -0.10 10.13
N LEU A 19 -23.25 -0.34 9.37
CA LEU A 19 -23.22 -1.34 8.32
C LEU A 19 -23.11 -2.70 8.99
N SER A 20 -24.22 -3.42 9.03
CA SER A 20 -24.20 -4.87 9.21
C SER A 20 -23.24 -5.46 8.17
N GLU A 21 -22.23 -6.19 8.64
CA GLU A 21 -21.33 -6.98 7.81
C GLU A 21 -22.08 -8.18 7.22
N ASP A 22 -23.06 -7.95 6.34
CA ASP A 22 -23.51 -8.98 5.40
C ASP A 22 -22.32 -9.48 4.58
N ARG A 23 -21.95 -10.74 4.84
CA ARG A 23 -20.78 -11.46 4.33
C ARG A 23 -20.91 -11.94 2.88
N SER A 24 -21.98 -11.59 2.16
CA SER A 24 -22.39 -12.29 0.93
C SER A 24 -21.79 -11.78 -0.38
N PHE A 25 -21.04 -10.66 -0.39
CA PHE A 25 -20.48 -10.10 -1.64
C PHE A 25 -19.00 -10.43 -1.89
N LEU A 26 -18.22 -10.69 -0.83
CA LEU A 26 -16.80 -11.02 -0.96
C LEU A 26 -16.58 -12.52 -0.80
N GLU A 27 -15.64 -13.06 -1.58
CA GLU A 27 -15.16 -14.43 -1.35
C GLU A 27 -14.62 -14.54 0.08
N GLU A 28 -14.89 -15.65 0.78
CA GLU A 28 -14.43 -15.85 2.17
C GLU A 28 -12.90 -15.73 2.31
N LYS A 29 -12.17 -16.15 1.27
CA LYS A 29 -10.70 -16.11 1.18
C LYS A 29 -10.27 -15.87 -0.25
N CYS A 30 -9.12 -15.22 -0.42
CA CYS A 30 -8.53 -14.97 -1.73
C CYS A 30 -7.58 -16.11 -2.12
N THR A 31 -8.07 -17.04 -2.91
CA THR A 31 -7.33 -18.20 -3.41
C THR A 31 -6.58 -17.89 -4.71
N ARG A 32 -5.86 -18.89 -5.23
CA ARG A 32 -5.26 -18.81 -6.57
C ARG A 32 -6.31 -18.66 -7.68
N LYS A 33 -7.50 -19.24 -7.50
CA LYS A 33 -8.58 -19.27 -8.50
C LYS A 33 -9.61 -18.13 -8.33
N SER A 34 -9.43 -17.27 -7.32
CA SER A 34 -10.35 -16.16 -7.06
C SER A 34 -10.41 -15.21 -8.25
N ALA A 35 -11.62 -15.05 -8.78
CA ALA A 35 -11.89 -14.21 -9.95
C ALA A 35 -12.28 -12.77 -9.55
N SER A 36 -12.67 -12.53 -8.30
CA SER A 36 -13.11 -11.21 -7.86
C SER A 36 -11.99 -10.16 -7.97
N ASN A 37 -12.33 -8.97 -8.48
CA ASN A 37 -11.41 -7.83 -8.58
C ASN A 37 -10.81 -7.48 -7.21
N PHE A 38 -11.63 -7.55 -6.16
CA PHE A 38 -11.17 -7.42 -4.77
C PHE A 38 -9.98 -8.32 -4.48
N CYS A 39 -10.12 -9.64 -4.68
CA CYS A 39 -9.04 -10.58 -4.37
C CYS A 39 -7.82 -10.42 -5.28
N GLN A 40 -8.02 -10.03 -6.53
CA GLN A 40 -6.91 -9.71 -7.43
C GLN A 40 -6.08 -8.54 -6.89
N PHE A 41 -6.73 -7.45 -6.46
CA PHE A 41 -6.03 -6.29 -5.90
C PHE A 41 -5.34 -6.60 -4.57
N VAL A 42 -6.01 -7.28 -3.64
CA VAL A 42 -5.39 -7.65 -2.34
C VAL A 42 -4.15 -8.54 -2.56
N LYS A 43 -4.23 -9.51 -3.47
CA LYS A 43 -3.08 -10.38 -3.78
C LYS A 43 -1.94 -9.64 -4.47
N ARG A 44 -2.25 -8.68 -5.35
CA ARG A 44 -1.21 -7.81 -5.96
C ARG A 44 -0.52 -6.97 -4.90
N ALA A 45 -1.27 -6.34 -3.99
CA ALA A 45 -0.69 -5.62 -2.86
C ALA A 45 0.20 -6.55 -2.01
N GLN A 46 -0.27 -7.75 -1.68
CA GLN A 46 0.51 -8.73 -0.93
C GLN A 46 1.83 -9.11 -1.64
N GLY A 47 1.77 -9.35 -2.95
CA GLY A 47 2.92 -9.69 -3.77
C GLY A 47 3.96 -8.57 -3.80
N LEU A 48 3.52 -7.34 -4.08
CA LEU A 48 4.37 -6.16 -4.10
C LEU A 48 5.04 -5.89 -2.74
N SER A 49 4.27 -5.96 -1.64
CA SER A 49 4.85 -5.82 -0.29
C SER A 49 5.88 -6.92 -0.01
N LYS A 50 5.68 -8.15 -0.49
CA LYS A 50 6.67 -9.23 -0.35
C LYS A 50 7.95 -8.94 -1.14
N GLU A 51 7.82 -8.56 -2.41
CA GLU A 51 8.96 -8.22 -3.28
C GLU A 51 9.80 -7.08 -2.68
N VAL A 52 9.14 -6.05 -2.13
CA VAL A 52 9.79 -4.97 -1.39
C VAL A 52 10.54 -5.50 -0.17
N LEU A 53 9.92 -6.34 0.65
CA LEU A 53 10.55 -6.90 1.85
C LEU A 53 11.78 -7.76 1.51
N ASP A 54 11.71 -8.53 0.42
CA ASP A 54 12.83 -9.34 -0.07
C ASP A 54 13.99 -8.46 -0.56
N ARG A 55 13.70 -7.26 -1.09
CA ARG A 55 14.72 -6.29 -1.52
C ARG A 55 15.34 -5.50 -0.35
N LEU A 56 14.59 -5.27 0.73
CA LEU A 56 15.04 -4.57 1.93
C LEU A 56 15.85 -5.47 2.90
N ASN A 57 16.82 -6.23 2.39
CA ASN A 57 17.71 -7.07 3.20
C ASN A 57 19.10 -6.45 3.36
N GLY A 58 19.87 -6.94 4.33
CA GLY A 58 21.24 -6.45 4.60
C GLY A 58 21.27 -5.02 5.14
N GLU A 59 22.03 -4.14 4.51
CA GLU A 59 22.21 -2.73 4.93
C GLU A 59 20.91 -1.90 4.91
N MET A 60 19.89 -2.40 4.20
CA MET A 60 18.56 -1.81 4.10
C MET A 60 17.55 -2.36 5.13
N ASP A 61 18.01 -3.17 6.11
CA ASP A 61 17.17 -3.64 7.23
C ASP A 61 16.92 -2.54 8.28
N GLY A 62 16.23 -1.50 7.84
CA GLY A 62 15.93 -0.31 8.61
C GLY A 62 14.55 -0.30 9.28
N LYS A 63 14.14 0.88 9.73
CA LYS A 63 12.81 1.06 10.36
C LYS A 63 11.68 0.86 9.34
N GLY A 64 11.90 1.26 8.09
CA GLY A 64 10.94 1.12 7.00
C GLY A 64 10.53 -0.34 6.79
N LYS A 65 11.50 -1.26 6.69
CA LYS A 65 11.24 -2.71 6.57
C LYS A 65 10.40 -3.26 7.72
N ARG A 66 10.72 -2.88 8.96
CA ARG A 66 9.97 -3.34 10.16
C ARG A 66 8.50 -2.91 10.12
N ILE A 67 8.22 -1.71 9.60
CA ILE A 67 6.85 -1.23 9.42
C ILE A 67 6.17 -1.91 8.24
N LEU A 68 6.88 -2.15 7.13
CA LEU A 68 6.35 -2.91 5.98
C LEU A 68 5.96 -4.34 6.33
N LEU A 69 6.66 -5.00 7.27
CA LEU A 69 6.25 -6.31 7.78
C LEU A 69 4.84 -6.27 8.39
N LYS A 70 4.47 -5.17 9.07
CA LYS A 70 3.12 -4.99 9.62
C LYS A 70 2.08 -4.84 8.51
N VAL A 71 2.40 -4.07 7.46
CA VAL A 71 1.55 -3.95 6.27
C VAL A 71 1.33 -5.32 5.64
N TYR A 72 2.41 -6.04 5.36
CA TYR A 72 2.37 -7.36 4.76
C TYR A 72 1.53 -8.34 5.59
N SER A 73 1.66 -8.30 6.91
CA SER A 73 0.84 -9.12 7.81
C SER A 73 -0.66 -8.77 7.72
N LEU A 74 -1.01 -7.48 7.69
CA LEU A 74 -2.40 -7.04 7.57
C LEU A 74 -3.02 -7.46 6.24
N VAL A 75 -2.31 -7.25 5.12
CA VAL A 75 -2.77 -7.65 3.79
C VAL A 75 -2.87 -9.18 3.69
N THR A 76 -1.89 -9.91 4.23
CA THR A 76 -1.91 -11.38 4.28
C THR A 76 -3.09 -11.92 5.08
N ALA A 77 -3.46 -11.25 6.18
CA ALA A 77 -4.64 -11.62 6.96
C ALA A 77 -5.91 -11.52 6.10
N VAL A 78 -6.04 -10.46 5.28
CA VAL A 78 -7.17 -10.28 4.36
C VAL A 78 -7.18 -11.34 3.26
N VAL A 79 -6.02 -11.72 2.72
CA VAL A 79 -5.92 -12.82 1.73
C VAL A 79 -6.45 -14.13 2.31
N LYS A 80 -6.11 -14.43 3.58
CA LYS A 80 -6.52 -15.67 4.26
C LYS A 80 -7.98 -15.65 4.68
N ASN A 81 -8.50 -14.49 5.07
CA ASN A 81 -9.86 -14.31 5.55
C ASN A 81 -10.33 -12.87 5.26
N THR A 82 -11.36 -12.74 4.45
CA THR A 82 -11.90 -11.43 4.04
C THR A 82 -12.83 -10.80 5.07
N SER A 83 -13.09 -11.48 6.19
CA SER A 83 -13.76 -10.88 7.35
C SER A 83 -13.01 -9.65 7.84
N GLU A 84 -13.74 -8.55 8.00
CA GLU A 84 -13.21 -7.21 8.34
C GLU A 84 -12.17 -6.69 7.33
N ALA A 85 -12.20 -7.16 6.07
CA ALA A 85 -11.27 -6.76 5.02
C ALA A 85 -11.11 -5.24 4.95
N ARG A 86 -12.23 -4.50 4.96
CA ARG A 86 -12.23 -3.04 4.89
C ARG A 86 -11.42 -2.40 6.02
N THR A 87 -11.59 -2.88 7.25
CA THR A 87 -10.87 -2.36 8.42
C THR A 87 -9.38 -2.66 8.33
N LYS A 88 -9.02 -3.92 8.00
CA LYS A 88 -7.62 -4.34 7.88
C LYS A 88 -6.89 -3.62 6.73
N LEU A 89 -7.54 -3.45 5.58
CA LEU A 89 -6.99 -2.71 4.43
C LEU A 89 -6.82 -1.22 4.73
N LYS A 90 -7.77 -0.58 5.43
CA LYS A 90 -7.60 0.81 5.90
C LYS A 90 -6.39 0.95 6.83
N SER A 91 -6.22 0.01 7.76
CA SER A 91 -5.05 -0.02 8.65
C SER A 91 -3.77 -0.25 7.86
N ALA A 92 -3.76 -1.19 6.92
CA ALA A 92 -2.60 -1.47 6.06
C ALA A 92 -2.18 -0.22 5.29
N PHE A 93 -3.13 0.46 4.63
CA PHE A 93 -2.86 1.70 3.89
C PHE A 93 -2.23 2.80 4.76
N ARG A 94 -2.75 3.04 5.96
CA ARG A 94 -2.20 4.04 6.89
C ARG A 94 -0.77 3.70 7.33
N VAL A 95 -0.54 2.42 7.63
CA VAL A 95 0.79 1.93 8.03
C VAL A 95 1.76 2.03 6.84
N GLU A 96 1.31 1.76 5.62
CA GLU A 96 2.15 1.79 4.43
C GLU A 96 2.62 3.19 4.05
N ILE A 97 1.79 4.23 4.26
CA ILE A 97 2.22 5.64 4.17
C ILE A 97 3.40 5.91 5.11
N SER A 98 3.30 5.44 6.36
CA SER A 98 4.39 5.62 7.33
C SER A 98 5.63 4.82 6.93
N ALA A 99 5.44 3.64 6.35
CA ALA A 99 6.52 2.79 5.88
C ALA A 99 7.27 3.44 4.71
N LEU A 100 6.55 4.05 3.75
CA LEU A 100 7.13 4.79 2.63
C LEU A 100 8.10 5.88 3.11
N VAL A 101 7.63 6.77 4.00
CA VAL A 101 8.45 7.85 4.56
C VAL A 101 9.66 7.31 5.31
N LEU A 102 9.52 6.21 6.04
CA LEU A 102 10.63 5.61 6.77
C LEU A 102 11.65 4.95 5.84
N VAL A 103 11.20 4.31 4.75
CA VAL A 103 12.10 3.77 3.73
C VAL A 103 12.88 4.88 3.03
N GLU A 104 12.23 5.97 2.64
CA GLU A 104 12.91 7.14 2.04
C GLU A 104 14.01 7.68 2.98
N ASN A 105 13.71 7.75 4.28
CA ASN A 105 14.69 8.15 5.29
C ASN A 105 15.83 7.14 5.45
N ASP A 106 15.53 5.83 5.48
CA ASP A 106 16.54 4.78 5.55
C ASP A 106 17.47 4.83 4.32
N CYS A 107 16.90 5.00 3.12
CA CYS A 107 17.61 5.23 1.86
C CYS A 107 18.54 6.44 1.93
N SER A 108 18.02 7.61 2.33
CA SER A 108 18.82 8.85 2.41
C SER A 108 19.97 8.73 3.42
N ASN A 109 19.72 8.10 4.57
CA ASN A 109 20.73 7.89 5.59
C ASN A 109 21.83 6.94 5.11
N LEU A 110 21.47 5.86 4.42
CA LEU A 110 22.45 4.92 3.89
C LEU A 110 23.26 5.55 2.75
N TYR A 111 22.63 6.34 1.88
CA TYR A 111 23.31 7.06 0.82
C TYR A 111 24.42 7.97 1.32
N LYS A 112 24.16 8.72 2.41
CA LYS A 112 25.15 9.58 3.08
C LYS A 112 26.29 8.77 3.69
N LYS A 113 26.00 7.60 4.27
CA LYS A 113 27.04 6.72 4.84
C LYS A 113 27.98 6.18 3.77
N LEU A 114 27.46 5.92 2.57
CA LEU A 114 28.19 5.37 1.44
C LEU A 114 28.85 6.44 0.55
N GLN A 115 29.01 7.68 1.03
CA GLN A 115 29.50 8.82 0.21
C GLN A 115 30.83 8.61 -0.52
N ASN A 116 31.65 7.66 -0.06
CA ASN A 116 32.94 7.33 -0.67
C ASN A 116 32.91 5.99 -1.47
N GLU A 117 31.74 5.40 -1.65
CA GLU A 117 31.55 4.07 -2.26
C GLU A 117 30.58 4.17 -3.44
N THR A 118 31.01 4.81 -4.53
CA THR A 118 30.16 5.19 -5.67
C THR A 118 29.36 4.04 -6.28
N GLU A 119 29.95 2.86 -6.46
CA GLU A 119 29.24 1.69 -6.99
C GLU A 119 28.10 1.24 -6.07
N LYS A 120 28.33 1.26 -4.75
CA LYS A 120 27.29 0.92 -3.77
C LYS A 120 26.18 1.97 -3.72
N GLN A 121 26.51 3.25 -3.91
CA GLN A 121 25.52 4.32 -3.99
C GLN A 121 24.59 4.14 -5.20
N GLN A 122 25.12 3.78 -6.37
CA GLN A 122 24.29 3.52 -7.55
C GLN A 122 23.35 2.33 -7.34
N GLY A 123 23.86 1.21 -6.79
CA GLY A 123 23.04 0.05 -6.46
C GLY A 123 21.97 0.34 -5.39
N LEU A 124 22.28 1.22 -4.44
CA LEU A 124 21.33 1.72 -3.45
C LEU A 124 20.24 2.58 -4.10
N GLU A 125 20.59 3.52 -4.97
CA GLU A 125 19.62 4.37 -5.67
C GLU A 125 18.61 3.53 -6.46
N GLU A 126 19.09 2.52 -7.20
CA GLU A 126 18.23 1.58 -7.93
C GLU A 126 17.29 0.83 -6.98
N THR A 127 17.84 0.31 -5.87
CA THR A 127 17.07 -0.41 -4.85
C THR A 127 16.00 0.49 -4.22
N CYS A 128 16.35 1.73 -3.87
CA CYS A 128 15.44 2.70 -3.29
C CYS A 128 14.33 3.09 -4.26
N ARG A 129 14.66 3.31 -5.54
CA ARG A 129 13.67 3.58 -6.59
C ARG A 129 12.71 2.40 -6.78
N PHE A 130 13.23 1.18 -6.83
CA PHE A 130 12.42 -0.03 -6.93
C PHE A 130 11.47 -0.16 -5.74
N VAL A 131 11.97 0.03 -4.53
CA VAL A 131 11.18 -0.12 -3.31
C VAL A 131 10.09 0.96 -3.24
N ASP A 132 10.44 2.24 -3.43
CA ASP A 132 9.50 3.36 -3.42
C ASP A 132 8.33 3.13 -4.39
N GLY A 133 8.66 2.80 -5.65
CA GLY A 133 7.65 2.55 -6.67
C GLY A 133 6.72 1.39 -6.34
N ASN A 134 7.27 0.28 -5.82
CA ASN A 134 6.45 -0.88 -5.46
C ASN A 134 5.61 -0.66 -4.21
N ILE A 135 6.06 0.15 -3.24
CA ILE A 135 5.22 0.58 -2.11
C ILE A 135 4.04 1.42 -2.61
N LYS A 136 4.29 2.41 -3.50
CA LYS A 136 3.22 3.23 -4.10
C LYS A 136 2.22 2.39 -4.89
N LEU A 137 2.69 1.38 -5.64
CA LEU A 137 1.83 0.43 -6.35
C LEU A 137 1.04 -0.46 -5.39
N ALA A 138 1.65 -0.93 -4.30
CA ALA A 138 0.96 -1.72 -3.27
C ALA A 138 -0.17 -0.90 -2.63
N MET A 139 0.11 0.36 -2.27
CA MET A 139 -0.87 1.32 -1.78
C MET A 139 -2.03 1.53 -2.77
N SER A 140 -1.74 1.70 -4.06
CA SER A 140 -2.78 1.81 -5.09
C SER A 140 -3.68 0.56 -5.10
N ASN A 141 -3.09 -0.64 -5.06
CA ASN A 141 -3.87 -1.87 -5.03
C ASN A 141 -4.70 -2.01 -3.74
N ILE A 142 -4.20 -1.55 -2.59
CA ILE A 142 -5.00 -1.50 -1.35
C ILE A 142 -6.20 -0.57 -1.50
N VAL A 143 -6.04 0.60 -2.13
CA VAL A 143 -7.16 1.53 -2.39
C VAL A 143 -8.16 0.91 -3.37
N LYS A 144 -7.70 0.31 -4.46
CA LYS A 144 -8.57 -0.43 -5.40
C LYS A 144 -9.36 -1.54 -4.69
N ALA A 145 -8.71 -2.30 -3.82
CA ALA A 145 -9.39 -3.31 -3.00
C ALA A 145 -10.44 -2.68 -2.05
N LEU A 146 -10.13 -1.55 -1.41
CA LEU A 146 -11.08 -0.82 -0.57
C LEU A 146 -12.31 -0.33 -1.34
N ILE A 147 -12.12 0.16 -2.57
CA ILE A 147 -13.22 0.56 -3.46
C ILE A 147 -14.14 -0.63 -3.75
N GLU A 148 -13.58 -1.81 -4.01
CA GLU A 148 -14.37 -3.02 -4.25
C GLU A 148 -15.14 -3.51 -2.99
N THR A 149 -14.84 -3.00 -1.79
CA THR A 149 -15.65 -3.27 -0.59
C THR A 149 -16.90 -2.38 -0.47
N GLU A 150 -17.05 -1.38 -1.33
CA GLU A 150 -18.26 -0.54 -1.36
C GLU A 150 -19.43 -1.30 -2.00
N ARG A 151 -20.56 -1.36 -1.27
CA ARG A 151 -21.73 -2.12 -1.67
C ARG A 151 -22.59 -1.38 -2.68
N ASP A 152 -22.65 -0.05 -2.55
CA ASP A 152 -23.42 0.78 -3.48
C ASP A 152 -22.66 0.91 -4.81
N PRO A 153 -23.17 0.35 -5.92
CA PRO A 153 -22.48 0.38 -7.20
C PRO A 153 -22.19 1.80 -7.70
N LYS A 154 -23.06 2.77 -7.39
CA LYS A 154 -22.86 4.17 -7.79
C LYS A 154 -21.74 4.81 -7.00
N LYS A 155 -21.67 4.55 -5.69
CA LYS A 155 -20.57 5.05 -4.84
C LYS A 155 -19.25 4.39 -5.20
N ARG A 156 -19.25 3.09 -5.48
CA ARG A 156 -18.06 2.35 -5.93
C ARG A 156 -17.51 2.94 -7.23
N GLU A 157 -18.36 3.16 -8.22
CA GLU A 157 -17.94 3.73 -9.50
C GLU A 157 -17.46 5.18 -9.36
N ALA A 158 -18.14 6.00 -8.55
CA ALA A 158 -17.67 7.35 -8.24
C ALA A 158 -16.29 7.35 -7.57
N ALA A 159 -16.07 6.43 -6.61
CA ALA A 159 -14.79 6.27 -5.95
C ALA A 159 -13.70 5.77 -6.92
N ARG A 160 -14.03 4.86 -7.84
CA ARG A 160 -13.12 4.38 -8.90
C ARG A 160 -12.65 5.53 -9.79
N LYS A 161 -13.58 6.32 -10.33
CA LYS A 161 -13.24 7.48 -11.17
C LYS A 161 -12.43 8.53 -10.43
N ALA A 162 -12.81 8.84 -9.18
CA ALA A 162 -12.04 9.77 -8.35
C ALA A 162 -10.62 9.27 -8.11
N PHE A 163 -10.45 7.96 -7.89
CA PHE A 163 -9.15 7.36 -7.70
C PHE A 163 -8.34 7.32 -8.99
N GLU A 164 -8.90 6.99 -10.15
CA GLU A 164 -8.19 6.99 -11.45
C GLU A 164 -7.59 8.37 -11.75
N ASN A 165 -8.33 9.45 -11.49
CA ASN A 165 -7.84 10.82 -11.64
C ASN A 165 -6.68 11.15 -10.69
N PHE A 166 -6.64 10.53 -9.51
CA PHE A 166 -5.61 10.74 -8.49
C PHE A 166 -4.41 9.80 -8.65
N GLU A 167 -4.63 8.56 -9.10
CA GLU A 167 -3.63 7.51 -9.27
C GLU A 167 -2.51 7.97 -10.21
N HIS A 168 -2.85 8.75 -11.23
CA HIS A 168 -1.86 9.35 -12.11
C HIS A 168 -0.86 10.22 -11.33
N GLY A 169 -1.31 11.01 -10.35
CA GLY A 169 -0.43 11.83 -9.51
C GLY A 169 0.41 11.03 -8.51
N VAL A 170 -0.14 9.96 -7.92
CA VAL A 170 0.59 9.12 -6.95
C VAL A 170 1.68 8.28 -7.60
N LEU A 171 1.47 7.82 -8.83
CA LEU A 171 2.40 6.92 -9.53
C LEU A 171 3.41 7.66 -10.44
N THR A 172 3.23 8.95 -10.72
CA THR A 172 4.10 9.71 -11.65
C THR A 172 4.99 10.75 -10.98
N LEU A 173 4.86 11.00 -9.66
CA LEU A 173 5.81 11.84 -8.94
C LEU A 173 7.13 11.07 -8.73
N TRP A 174 8.04 11.25 -9.69
CA TRP A 174 9.44 10.82 -9.72
C TRP A 174 10.35 12.03 -9.93
#